data_AF-A0A965P9X7-F1
#
_entry.id   AF-A0A965P9X7-F1
#
_cell.length_a   1.000
_cell.length_b   1.000
_cell.length_c   1.000
_cell.angle_alpha   90.00
_cell.angle_beta   90.00
_cell.angle_gamma   90.00
#
_symmetry.space_group_name_H-M   'P 1'
#
loop_
_entity.id
_entity.type
_entity.pdbx_description
1 polymer ?
#
loop_
_entity_poly.entity_id
_entity_poly.type
_entity_poly.pdbx_seq_one_letter_code
_entity_poly.pdbx_strand_id
1 'polypeptide(L)'
;WSDLVNDGAAPPPAEPMDLDQPIMPADADAMSDRITAAIRRMGVDPNALLPRSRVEEAAEAFAGRDPDRARQIVRRVAPAAVRSVSRRVMSDPELKSDAERYVRAYAQKLAGAARSGDAPGVLSALATDAGRAFMLLDAAVGDLA
;
A
#
# COMPACT_ATOMS: atom_id res chain seq x y z
N TRP A 1 14.91 14.57 57.56
CA TRP A 1 16.06 15.25 56.93
C TRP A 1 17.02 14.13 56.52
N SER A 2 16.64 13.21 55.64
CA SER A 2 16.43 13.34 54.18
C SER A 2 17.72 13.75 53.49
N ASP A 3 18.52 12.76 53.10
CA ASP A 3 19.53 12.94 52.06
C ASP A 3 19.53 11.74 51.11
N LEU A 4 19.68 12.05 49.84
CA LEU A 4 19.09 11.39 48.68
C LEU A 4 19.93 10.24 48.15
N VAL A 5 19.29 9.08 47.97
CA VAL A 5 19.73 7.98 47.10
C VAL A 5 19.65 8.48 45.66
N ASN A 6 20.80 8.72 45.04
CA ASN A 6 20.92 8.94 43.60
C ASN A 6 21.57 7.71 42.97
N ASP A 7 20.81 6.62 42.90
CA ASP A 7 21.14 5.50 42.02
C ASP A 7 20.67 5.86 40.61
N GLY A 8 21.64 6.05 39.73
CA GLY A 8 21.41 6.32 38.32
C GLY A 8 20.67 5.16 37.67
N ALA A 9 19.35 5.30 37.54
CA ALA A 9 18.55 4.46 36.67
C ALA A 9 18.95 4.76 35.22
N ALA A 10 19.67 3.83 34.61
CA ALA A 10 19.89 3.81 33.17
C ALA A 10 18.54 3.91 32.44
N PRO A 11 18.44 4.65 31.32
CA PRO A 11 17.24 4.61 30.49
C PRO A 11 17.01 3.15 30.06
N PRO A 12 15.74 2.66 30.05
CA PRO A 12 15.46 1.32 29.58
C PRO A 12 15.96 1.18 28.13
N PRO A 13 16.52 0.01 27.75
CA PRO A 13 16.89 -0.24 26.37
C PRO A 13 15.65 -0.06 25.49
N ALA A 14 15.78 0.76 24.44
CA ALA A 14 14.74 0.91 23.43
C ALA A 14 14.44 -0.49 22.86
N GLU A 15 13.24 -0.99 23.14
CA GLU A 15 12.78 -2.25 22.59
C GLU A 15 12.92 -2.20 21.06
N PRO A 16 13.48 -3.24 20.41
CA PRO A 16 13.50 -3.30 18.96
C PRO A 16 12.05 -3.26 18.49
N MET A 17 11.67 -2.20 17.77
CA MET A 17 10.34 -2.09 17.16
C MET A 17 10.06 -3.38 16.40
N ASP A 18 9.10 -4.16 16.89
CA ASP A 18 8.75 -5.47 16.34
C ASP A 18 8.02 -5.24 15.01
N LEU A 19 8.75 -5.35 13.91
CA LEU A 19 8.29 -5.05 12.55
C LEU A 19 7.23 -6.06 12.05
N ASP A 20 6.91 -7.08 12.83
CA ASP A 20 5.91 -8.13 12.57
C ASP A 20 4.63 -7.98 13.42
N GLN A 21 4.42 -6.84 14.09
CA GLN A 21 3.18 -6.60 14.82
C GLN A 21 1.96 -6.73 13.87
N PRO A 22 0.95 -7.58 14.20
CA PRO A 22 -0.22 -7.74 13.35
C PRO A 22 -0.92 -6.40 13.19
N ILE A 23 -1.09 -5.96 11.94
CA ILE A 23 -1.79 -4.72 11.61
C ILE A 23 -3.25 -4.92 12.01
N MET A 24 -3.70 -4.17 13.01
CA MET A 24 -5.11 -4.21 13.42
C MET A 24 -5.98 -3.63 12.30
N PRO A 25 -7.23 -4.10 12.11
CA PRO A 25 -8.10 -3.62 11.03
C PRO A 25 -8.26 -2.09 11.01
N ALA A 26 -8.41 -1.46 12.18
CA ALA A 26 -8.49 0.00 12.31
C ALA A 26 -7.22 0.72 11.85
N ASP A 27 -6.04 0.12 12.08
CA ASP A 27 -4.76 0.67 11.62
C ASP A 27 -4.61 0.55 10.10
N ALA A 28 -5.13 -0.54 9.52
CA ALA A 28 -5.14 -0.75 8.08
C ALA A 28 -6.04 0.26 7.35
N ASP A 29 -7.21 0.56 7.90
CA ASP A 29 -8.13 1.56 7.35
C ASP A 29 -7.52 2.98 7.46
N ALA A 30 -7.00 3.35 8.63
CA ALA A 30 -6.32 4.63 8.82
C ALA A 30 -5.09 4.78 7.89
N MET A 31 -4.33 3.70 7.69
CA MET A 31 -3.22 3.67 6.72
C MET A 31 -3.73 3.87 5.29
N SER A 32 -4.80 3.19 4.91
CA SER A 32 -5.42 3.32 3.58
C SER A 32 -5.88 4.76 3.31
N ASP A 33 -6.47 5.42 4.31
CA ASP A 33 -6.90 6.80 4.22
C ASP A 33 -5.71 7.77 4.08
N ARG A 34 -4.65 7.58 4.89
CA ARG A 34 -3.42 8.38 4.79
C ARG A 34 -2.78 8.26 3.41
N ILE A 35 -2.67 7.04 2.90
CA ILE A 35 -2.13 6.75 1.56
C ILE A 35 -2.97 7.39 0.45
N THR A 36 -4.29 7.21 0.50
CA THR A 36 -5.20 7.77 -0.49
C THR A 36 -5.15 9.30 -0.49
N ALA A 37 -5.09 9.91 0.69
CA ALA A 37 -4.91 11.35 0.84
C ALA A 37 -3.55 11.82 0.31
N ALA A 38 -2.46 11.08 0.54
CA ALA A 38 -1.14 11.40 0.02
C ALA A 38 -1.14 11.42 -1.52
N ILE A 39 -1.71 10.41 -2.17
CA ILE A 39 -1.82 10.35 -3.64
C ILE A 39 -2.65 11.54 -4.17
N ARG A 40 -3.79 11.85 -3.55
CA ARG A 40 -4.64 12.99 -3.94
C ARG A 40 -3.93 14.34 -3.79
N ARG A 41 -3.11 14.54 -2.75
CA ARG A 41 -2.29 15.76 -2.57
C ARG A 41 -1.25 15.95 -3.68
N MET A 42 -0.90 14.88 -4.40
CA MET A 42 -0.03 14.95 -5.58
C MET A 42 -0.78 15.35 -6.86
N GLY A 43 -2.09 15.60 -6.78
CA GLY A 43 -2.94 15.85 -7.94
C GLY A 43 -3.26 14.58 -8.75
N VAL A 44 -3.09 13.41 -8.13
CA VAL A 44 -3.38 12.12 -8.76
C VAL A 44 -4.71 11.59 -8.23
N ASP A 45 -5.67 11.37 -9.12
CA ASP A 45 -6.94 10.72 -8.78
C ASP A 45 -7.00 9.30 -9.36
N PRO A 46 -6.87 8.25 -8.51
CA PRO A 46 -6.96 6.87 -8.95
C PRO A 46 -8.30 6.52 -9.65
N ASN A 47 -9.40 7.16 -9.23
CA ASN A 47 -10.73 6.89 -9.79
C ASN A 47 -10.86 7.45 -11.22
N ALA A 48 -10.32 8.64 -11.48
CA ALA A 48 -10.29 9.22 -12.81
C ALA A 48 -9.33 8.46 -13.77
N LEU A 49 -8.23 7.93 -13.23
CA LEU A 49 -7.19 7.28 -14.03
C LEU A 49 -7.50 5.83 -14.38
N LEU A 50 -8.16 5.10 -13.50
CA LEU A 50 -8.48 3.70 -13.73
C LEU A 50 -9.97 3.59 -14.04
N PRO A 51 -10.42 3.47 -15.30
CA PRO A 51 -11.82 3.20 -15.56
C PRO A 51 -12.16 1.75 -15.17
N ARG A 52 -13.45 1.45 -15.01
CA ARG A 52 -13.92 0.11 -14.58
C ARG A 52 -13.33 -1.04 -15.40
N SER A 53 -13.25 -0.90 -16.72
CA SER A 53 -12.67 -1.92 -17.60
C SER A 53 -11.21 -2.25 -17.27
N ARG A 54 -10.40 -1.26 -16.87
CA ARG A 54 -9.00 -1.49 -16.48
C ARG A 54 -8.87 -2.16 -15.14
N VAL A 55 -9.82 -1.89 -14.25
CA VAL A 55 -9.92 -2.62 -12.97
C VAL A 55 -10.30 -4.07 -13.21
N GLU A 56 -11.23 -4.33 -14.13
CA GLU A 56 -11.61 -5.70 -14.51
C GLU A 56 -10.42 -6.47 -15.12
N GLU A 57 -9.69 -5.87 -16.07
CA GLU A 57 -8.47 -6.47 -16.63
C GLU A 57 -7.39 -6.76 -15.55
N ALA A 58 -7.21 -5.83 -14.60
CA ALA A 58 -6.26 -6.03 -13.50
C ALA A 58 -6.73 -7.12 -12.52
N ALA A 59 -8.04 -7.18 -12.24
CA ALA A 59 -8.62 -8.21 -11.38
C ALA A 59 -8.48 -9.60 -11.98
N GLU A 60 -8.67 -9.75 -13.28
CA GLU A 60 -8.41 -11.00 -14.00
C GLU A 60 -6.94 -11.43 -13.85
N ALA A 61 -6.00 -10.50 -14.00
CA ALA A 61 -4.58 -10.77 -13.81
C ALA A 61 -4.26 -11.22 -12.37
N PHE A 62 -4.80 -10.56 -11.35
CA PHE A 62 -4.63 -10.97 -9.95
C PHE A 62 -5.28 -12.34 -9.66
N ALA A 63 -6.48 -12.60 -10.17
CA ALA A 63 -7.14 -13.90 -10.03
C ALA A 63 -6.34 -15.03 -10.72
N GLY A 64 -5.72 -14.71 -11.86
CA GLY A 64 -4.77 -15.58 -12.58
C GLY A 64 -3.39 -15.69 -11.96
N ARG A 65 -3.14 -15.02 -10.81
CA ARG A 65 -1.85 -14.98 -10.09
C ARG A 65 -0.70 -14.36 -10.91
N ASP A 66 -1.03 -13.39 -11.75
CA ASP A 66 -0.10 -12.60 -12.55
C ASP A 66 -0.17 -11.11 -12.14
N PRO A 67 0.39 -10.74 -10.97
CA PRO A 67 0.40 -9.35 -10.51
C PRO A 67 1.24 -8.43 -11.41
N ASP A 68 2.24 -8.97 -12.11
CA ASP A 68 3.08 -8.18 -13.01
C ASP A 68 2.30 -7.70 -14.24
N ARG A 69 1.40 -8.54 -14.77
CA ARG A 69 0.46 -8.11 -15.82
C ARG A 69 -0.45 -6.98 -15.33
N ALA A 70 -0.92 -7.03 -14.09
CA ALA A 70 -1.72 -5.94 -13.50
C ALA A 70 -0.92 -4.62 -13.44
N ARG A 71 0.33 -4.66 -12.99
CA ARG A 71 1.23 -3.49 -12.97
C ARG A 71 1.43 -2.91 -14.38
N GLN A 72 1.63 -3.75 -15.37
CA GLN A 72 1.77 -3.32 -16.77
C GLN A 72 0.52 -2.62 -17.31
N ILE A 73 -0.68 -3.10 -16.96
CA ILE A 73 -1.95 -2.44 -17.31
C ILE A 73 -1.98 -1.03 -16.73
N VAL A 74 -1.69 -0.89 -15.44
CA VAL A 74 -1.69 0.41 -14.75
C VAL A 74 -0.65 1.37 -15.32
N ARG A 75 0.60 0.91 -15.55
CA ARG A 75 1.67 1.72 -16.16
C ARG A 75 1.31 2.24 -17.54
N ARG A 76 0.58 1.45 -18.33
CA ARG A 76 0.11 1.85 -19.66
C ARG A 76 -0.99 2.90 -19.61
N VAL A 77 -1.89 2.80 -18.64
CA VAL A 77 -3.06 3.67 -18.51
C VAL A 77 -2.71 4.99 -17.81
N ALA A 78 -1.83 4.96 -16.81
CA ALA A 78 -1.52 6.10 -15.96
C ALA A 78 0.00 6.39 -15.85
N PRO A 79 0.75 6.48 -16.96
CA PRO A 79 2.22 6.54 -16.92
C PRO A 79 2.75 7.78 -16.18
N ALA A 80 2.10 8.94 -16.35
CA ALA A 80 2.49 10.16 -15.65
C ALA A 80 2.25 10.08 -14.14
N ALA A 81 1.13 9.49 -13.72
CA ALA A 81 0.81 9.31 -12.32
C ALA A 81 1.77 8.33 -11.66
N VAL A 82 2.05 7.18 -12.28
CA VAL A 82 3.02 6.20 -11.78
C VAL A 82 4.40 6.85 -11.59
N ARG A 83 4.90 7.61 -12.57
CA ARG A 83 6.17 8.34 -12.44
C ARG A 83 6.14 9.40 -11.32
N SER A 84 5.02 10.09 -11.15
CA SER A 84 4.88 11.10 -10.08
C SER A 84 4.95 10.44 -8.70
N VAL A 85 4.15 9.38 -8.50
CA VAL A 85 4.09 8.60 -7.27
C VAL A 85 5.44 7.95 -6.97
N SER A 86 6.06 7.28 -7.95
CA SER A 86 7.38 6.65 -7.81
C SER A 86 8.43 7.66 -7.35
N ARG A 87 8.55 8.81 -8.03
CA ARG A 87 9.50 9.87 -7.63
C ARG A 87 9.26 10.36 -6.20
N ARG A 88 8.00 10.51 -5.80
CA ARG A 88 7.68 10.96 -4.44
C ARG A 88 8.03 9.91 -3.39
N VAL A 89 7.67 8.65 -3.63
CA VAL A 89 8.04 7.51 -2.77
C VAL A 89 9.56 7.42 -2.61
N MET A 90 10.33 7.67 -3.66
CA MET A 90 11.80 7.70 -3.57
C MET A 90 12.32 8.88 -2.73
N SER A 91 11.64 10.02 -2.75
CA SER A 91 12.07 11.24 -2.06
C SER A 91 11.61 11.35 -0.60
N ASP A 92 10.63 10.56 -0.20
CA ASP A 92 9.94 10.66 1.09
C ASP A 92 9.99 9.31 1.82
N PRO A 93 10.92 9.12 2.79
CA PRO A 93 11.12 7.85 3.47
C PRO A 93 9.90 7.36 4.27
N GLU A 94 9.12 8.29 4.84
CA GLU A 94 7.92 7.95 5.61
C GLU A 94 6.85 7.42 4.65
N LEU A 95 6.60 8.14 3.54
CA LEU A 95 5.70 7.67 2.49
C LEU A 95 6.15 6.33 1.90
N LYS A 96 7.46 6.11 1.73
CA LYS A 96 7.99 4.84 1.25
C LYS A 96 7.61 3.69 2.16
N SER A 97 7.83 3.84 3.47
CA SER A 97 7.48 2.81 4.45
C SER A 97 5.98 2.51 4.45
N ASP A 98 5.16 3.56 4.43
CA ASP A 98 3.70 3.43 4.38
C ASP A 98 3.23 2.76 3.08
N ALA A 99 3.79 3.15 1.94
CA ALA A 99 3.45 2.58 0.63
C ALA A 99 3.81 1.09 0.54
N GLU A 100 5.02 0.72 0.97
CA GLU A 100 5.46 -0.68 0.97
C GLU A 100 4.60 -1.54 1.89
N ARG A 101 4.28 -1.06 3.10
CA ARG A 101 3.41 -1.75 4.05
C ARG A 101 2.00 -1.92 3.48
N TYR A 102 1.44 -0.86 2.91
CA TYR A 102 0.12 -0.87 2.31
C TYR A 102 0.02 -1.84 1.13
N VAL A 103 0.97 -1.75 0.18
CA VAL A 103 1.03 -2.64 -0.99
C VAL A 103 1.15 -4.09 -0.56
N ARG A 104 2.01 -4.39 0.43
CA ARG A 104 2.18 -5.76 0.95
C ARG A 104 0.89 -6.30 1.57
N ALA A 105 0.25 -5.55 2.44
CA ALA A 105 -0.99 -5.97 3.11
C ALA A 105 -2.13 -6.20 2.10
N TYR A 106 -2.30 -5.29 1.14
CA TYR A 106 -3.33 -5.41 0.12
C TYR A 106 -3.06 -6.57 -0.85
N ALA A 107 -1.80 -6.77 -1.27
CA ALA A 107 -1.41 -7.89 -2.11
C ALA A 107 -1.66 -9.24 -1.42
N GLN A 108 -1.40 -9.35 -0.12
CA GLN A 108 -1.71 -10.56 0.66
C GLN A 108 -3.22 -10.85 0.69
N LYS A 109 -4.06 -9.82 0.87
CA LYS A 109 -5.52 -9.93 0.80
C LYS A 109 -5.97 -10.45 -0.57
N LEU A 110 -5.47 -9.87 -1.67
CA LEU A 110 -5.83 -10.30 -3.03
C LEU A 110 -5.34 -11.72 -3.32
N ALA A 111 -4.11 -12.06 -2.90
CA ALA A 111 -3.57 -13.40 -3.07
C ALA A 111 -4.38 -14.45 -2.28
N GLY A 112 -4.93 -14.08 -1.12
CA GLY A 112 -5.87 -14.92 -0.36
C GLY A 112 -7.11 -15.27 -1.18
N ALA A 113 -7.80 -14.25 -1.71
CA ALA A 113 -8.98 -14.41 -2.55
C ALA A 113 -8.69 -15.18 -3.86
N ALA A 114 -7.56 -14.89 -4.52
CA ALA A 114 -7.16 -15.60 -5.73
C ALA A 114 -6.88 -17.09 -5.46
N ARG A 115 -6.24 -17.43 -4.33
CA ARG A 115 -6.00 -18.83 -3.94
C ARG A 115 -7.29 -19.60 -3.64
N SER A 116 -8.31 -18.94 -3.11
CA SER A 116 -9.63 -19.53 -2.89
C SER A 116 -10.52 -19.57 -4.15
N GLY A 117 -10.02 -19.08 -5.29
CA GLY A 117 -10.80 -18.99 -6.54
C GLY A 117 -11.87 -17.89 -6.52
N ASP A 118 -11.80 -16.95 -5.58
CA ASP A 118 -12.77 -15.86 -5.42
C ASP A 118 -12.42 -14.66 -6.32
N ALA A 119 -12.53 -14.85 -7.64
CA ALA A 119 -12.34 -13.79 -8.61
C ALA A 119 -13.30 -12.60 -8.42
N PRO A 120 -14.61 -12.79 -8.10
CA PRO A 120 -15.51 -11.69 -7.78
C PRO A 120 -15.05 -10.87 -6.55
N GLY A 121 -14.49 -11.53 -5.53
CA GLY A 121 -13.91 -10.86 -4.36
C GLY A 121 -12.67 -10.03 -4.70
N VAL A 122 -11.78 -10.54 -5.56
CA VAL A 122 -10.63 -9.78 -6.10
C VAL A 122 -11.11 -8.53 -6.84
N LEU A 123 -12.08 -8.66 -7.74
CA LEU A 123 -12.65 -7.54 -8.48
C LEU A 123 -13.31 -6.51 -7.54
N SER A 124 -14.10 -6.99 -6.58
CA SER A 124 -14.79 -6.13 -5.61
C SER A 124 -13.81 -5.34 -4.76
N ALA A 125 -12.70 -5.96 -4.34
CA ALA A 125 -11.63 -5.27 -3.61
C ALA A 125 -10.99 -4.17 -4.49
N LEU A 126 -10.57 -4.52 -5.71
CA LEU A 126 -9.90 -3.57 -6.61
C LEU A 126 -10.80 -2.43 -7.11
N ALA A 127 -12.12 -2.62 -7.15
CA ALA A 127 -13.06 -1.60 -7.57
C ALA A 127 -13.22 -0.42 -6.59
N THR A 128 -12.79 -0.60 -5.33
CA THR A 128 -12.83 0.44 -4.29
C THR A 128 -11.78 1.54 -4.52
N ASP A 129 -11.97 2.70 -3.89
CA ASP A 129 -10.97 3.77 -3.83
C ASP A 129 -9.60 3.26 -3.36
N ALA A 130 -9.59 2.47 -2.29
CA ALA A 130 -8.40 1.84 -1.73
C ALA A 130 -7.74 0.87 -2.74
N GLY A 131 -8.52 0.04 -3.42
CA GLY A 131 -8.02 -0.89 -4.44
C GLY A 131 -7.35 -0.17 -5.62
N ARG A 132 -7.86 0.99 -6.00
CA ARG A 132 -7.29 1.82 -7.08
C ARG A 132 -6.04 2.55 -6.64
N ALA A 133 -6.01 3.05 -5.40
CA ALA A 133 -4.79 3.58 -4.80
C ALA A 133 -3.68 2.51 -4.72
N PHE A 134 -4.05 1.29 -4.31
CA PHE A 134 -3.16 0.13 -4.31
C PHE A 134 -2.59 -0.14 -5.70
N MET A 135 -3.43 -0.21 -6.75
CA MET A 135 -2.97 -0.48 -8.12
C MET A 135 -1.94 0.54 -8.60
N LEU A 136 -2.14 1.83 -8.31
CA LEU A 136 -1.18 2.87 -8.65
C LEU A 136 0.13 2.74 -7.86
N LEU A 137 0.06 2.46 -6.56
CA LEU A 137 1.24 2.29 -5.72
C LEU A 137 2.03 1.04 -6.08
N ASP A 138 1.39 -0.10 -6.27
CA ASP A 138 2.05 -1.36 -6.64
C ASP A 138 2.76 -1.22 -7.99
N ALA A 139 2.13 -0.54 -8.95
CA ALA A 139 2.75 -0.22 -10.23
C ALA A 139 3.96 0.73 -10.11
N ALA A 140 3.92 1.68 -9.17
CA ALA A 140 4.99 2.66 -8.93
C ALA A 140 6.15 2.10 -8.11
N VAL A 141 5.87 1.32 -7.08
CA VAL A 141 6.87 0.69 -6.20
C VAL A 141 7.54 -0.48 -6.93
N GLY A 142 6.78 -1.31 -7.63
CA GLY A 142 7.35 -2.41 -8.43
C GLY A 142 8.12 -1.96 -9.67
N ASP A 143 8.25 -0.65 -9.93
CA ASP A 143 9.10 -0.07 -10.98
C ASP A 143 10.52 0.22 -10.45
N LEU A 144 10.69 0.20 -9.12
CA LEU A 144 11.94 0.51 -8.43
C LEU A 144 12.83 -0.73 -8.18
N ALA A 145 12.27 -1.93 -8.38
CA ALA A 145 12.92 -3.23 -8.16
C ALA A 145 13.33 -3.86 -9.49
#